data_AF-X1UCE2-F1
#
_entry.id   AF-X1UCE2-F1
#
_cell.length_a   1.000
_cell.length_b   1.000
_cell.length_c   1.000
_cell.angle_alpha   90.00
_cell.angle_beta   90.00
_cell.angle_gamma   90.00
#
_symmetry.space_group_name_H-M   'P 1'
#
loop_
_entity.id
_entity.type
_entity.pdbx_description
1 polymer ?
#
loop_
_entity_poly.entity_id
_entity_poly.type
_entity_poly.pdbx_seq_one_letter_code
_entity_poly.pdbx_strand_id
1 'polypeptide(L)'
;MFKGSLVAMITPFTESDKIDEKGIKELVEFHIKNGTNGIVPCGTTGESPTLSHEEHKKVIDITIEAVSGRVPVIAGTGSNSTREAFDLTSHAKEAGADGALVVVPYYNKPTQKGLYIHYKKLAEEVDIPIVVYNVPSRTGVNLLPET
;
A
#
# COMPACT_ATOMS: atom_id res chain seq x y z
N MET A 1 -16.17 5.24 -1.42
CA MET A 1 -14.95 5.05 -2.23
C MET A 1 -13.99 6.19 -1.89
N PHE A 2 -12.70 5.88 -1.73
CA PHE A 2 -11.67 6.82 -1.26
C PHE A 2 -11.59 8.05 -2.16
N LYS A 3 -11.53 9.26 -1.58
CA LYS A 3 -11.52 10.52 -2.33
C LYS A 3 -10.87 11.65 -1.53
N GLY A 4 -10.43 12.70 -2.22
CA GLY A 4 -9.80 13.87 -1.63
C GLY A 4 -8.28 13.77 -1.61
N SER A 5 -7.64 14.43 -0.65
CA SER A 5 -6.20 14.39 -0.45
C SER A 5 -5.81 13.13 0.33
N LEU A 6 -5.28 12.13 -0.37
CA LEU A 6 -4.73 10.92 0.23
C LEU A 6 -3.21 11.00 0.15
N VAL A 7 -2.52 11.05 1.30
CA VAL A 7 -1.07 11.21 1.30
C VAL A 7 -0.36 9.88 1.07
N ALA A 8 0.53 9.85 0.07
CA ALA A 8 1.56 8.81 -0.04
C ALA A 8 2.63 9.09 1.02
N MET A 9 2.45 8.51 2.21
CA MET A 9 3.25 8.81 3.39
C MET A 9 4.65 8.18 3.24
N ILE A 10 5.68 8.94 3.62
CA ILE A 10 7.04 8.40 3.76
C ILE A 10 7.08 7.39 4.92
N THR A 11 8.11 6.55 4.95
CA THR A 11 8.41 5.70 6.11
C THR A 11 9.60 6.31 6.84
N PRO A 12 9.42 6.98 7.99
CA PRO A 12 10.53 7.48 8.79
C PRO A 12 11.45 6.35 9.27
N PHE A 13 12.76 6.59 9.17
CA PHE A 13 13.81 5.73 9.71
C PHE A 13 14.67 6.49 10.71
N THR A 14 15.18 5.79 11.72
CA THR A 14 16.19 6.29 12.65
C THR A 14 17.55 6.40 11.95
N GLU A 15 18.50 7.11 12.56
CA GLU A 15 19.90 7.16 12.07
C GLU A 15 20.58 5.77 12.02
N SER A 16 20.03 4.80 12.76
CA SER A 16 20.48 3.41 12.78
C SER A 16 19.76 2.50 11.78
N ASP A 17 19.05 3.07 10.80
CA ASP A 17 18.32 2.36 9.74
C ASP A 17 17.28 1.38 10.31
N LYS A 18 16.49 1.86 11.26
CA LYS A 18 15.33 1.15 11.83
C LYS A 18 14.07 1.97 11.62
N ILE A 19 12.93 1.30 11.49
CA ILE A 19 11.62 1.97 11.46
C ILE A 19 11.49 2.88 12.69
N ASP A 20 11.31 4.18 12.44
CA ASP A 20 11.02 5.16 13.48
C ASP A 20 9.50 5.21 13.74
N GLU A 21 9.05 4.36 14.65
CA GLU A 21 7.63 4.23 15.01
C GLU A 21 7.05 5.54 15.55
N LYS A 22 7.86 6.30 16.30
CA LYS A 22 7.45 7.59 16.85
C LYS A 22 7.26 8.59 15.71
N GLY A 23 8.21 8.66 14.78
CA GLY A 23 8.10 9.49 13.58
C GLY A 23 6.86 9.17 12.75
N ILE A 24 6.51 7.88 12.57
CA ILE A 24 5.26 7.48 11.89
C ILE A 24 4.04 8.06 12.62
N LYS A 25 3.95 7.87 13.94
CA LYS A 25 2.82 8.36 14.76
C LYS A 25 2.70 9.88 14.68
N GLU A 26 3.82 10.61 14.74
CA GLU A 26 3.84 12.07 14.62
C GLU A 26 3.39 12.56 13.23
N LEU A 27 3.79 11.90 12.15
CA LEU A 27 3.32 12.22 10.79
C LEU A 27 1.83 11.93 10.61
N VAL A 28 1.33 10.82 11.15
CA VAL A 28 -0.10 10.50 11.15
C VAL A 28 -0.90 11.61 11.84
N GLU A 29 -0.49 12.03 13.04
CA GLU A 29 -1.14 13.13 13.75
C GLU A 29 -1.07 14.45 12.99
N PHE A 30 0.09 14.76 12.38
CA PHE A 30 0.24 15.94 11.53
C PHE A 30 -0.78 15.92 10.38
N HIS A 31 -0.92 14.81 9.67
CA HIS A 31 -1.85 14.70 8.55
C HIS A 31 -3.31 14.81 8.96
N ILE A 32 -3.69 14.14 10.04
CA ILE A 32 -5.06 14.20 10.59
C ILE A 32 -5.39 15.62 11.06
N LYS A 33 -4.49 16.26 11.81
CA LYS A 33 -4.68 17.64 12.30
C LYS A 33 -4.84 18.65 11.16
N ASN A 34 -4.20 18.41 10.02
CA ASN A 34 -4.26 19.29 8.85
C ASN A 34 -5.31 18.88 7.80
N GLY A 35 -6.22 17.94 8.14
CA GLY A 35 -7.38 17.62 7.30
C GLY A 35 -7.10 16.75 6.08
N THR A 36 -6.01 15.97 6.11
CA THR A 36 -5.76 14.94 5.07
C THR A 36 -6.91 13.92 5.09
N ASN A 37 -7.40 13.50 3.92
CA ASN A 37 -8.58 12.63 3.81
C ASN A 37 -8.28 11.13 3.96
N GLY A 38 -7.02 10.74 3.99
CA GLY A 38 -6.59 9.36 4.17
C GLY A 38 -5.08 9.20 4.02
N ILE A 39 -4.55 8.09 4.51
CA ILE A 39 -3.12 7.83 4.58
C ILE A 39 -2.80 6.55 3.81
N VAL A 40 -1.75 6.61 2.98
CA VAL A 40 -1.25 5.50 2.18
C VAL A 40 0.16 5.14 2.67
N PRO A 41 0.30 4.23 3.65
CA PRO A 41 1.60 3.73 4.08
C PRO A 41 2.15 2.72 3.05
N CYS A 42 3.48 2.56 3.02
CA CYS A 42 4.16 1.56 2.19
C CYS A 42 3.79 1.61 0.69
N GLY A 43 3.43 2.80 0.18
CA GLY A 43 3.42 3.05 -1.25
C GLY A 43 4.85 3.21 -1.80
N THR A 44 4.98 3.67 -3.04
CA THR A 44 6.31 3.97 -3.63
C THR A 44 7.09 4.99 -2.81
N THR A 45 6.42 6.04 -2.32
CA THR A 45 7.03 7.09 -1.47
C THR A 45 7.41 6.58 -0.09
N GLY A 46 6.71 5.55 0.41
CA GLY A 46 7.02 4.88 1.68
C GLY A 46 8.10 3.80 1.55
N GLU A 47 8.85 3.80 0.45
CA GLU A 47 10.01 2.94 0.22
C GLU A 47 9.69 1.43 0.23
N SER A 48 8.50 1.05 -0.24
CA SER A 48 8.07 -0.35 -0.27
C SER A 48 9.06 -1.37 -0.86
N PRO A 49 9.90 -1.05 -1.88
CA PRO A 49 10.87 -2.01 -2.42
C PRO A 49 12.08 -2.30 -1.52
N THR A 50 12.35 -1.47 -0.51
CA THR A 50 13.52 -1.61 0.39
C THR A 50 13.13 -2.08 1.79
N LEU A 51 11.84 -2.20 2.08
CA LEU A 51 11.34 -2.82 3.30
C LEU A 51 11.34 -4.35 3.17
N SER A 52 11.81 -5.05 4.19
CA SER A 52 11.46 -6.47 4.34
C SER A 52 9.95 -6.62 4.53
N HIS A 53 9.38 -7.80 4.23
CA HIS A 53 7.94 -8.02 4.43
C HIS A 53 7.53 -7.83 5.90
N GLU A 54 8.40 -8.15 6.86
CA GLU A 54 8.10 -7.95 8.27
C GLU A 54 8.11 -6.47 8.67
N GLU A 55 9.04 -5.66 8.14
CA GLU A 55 9.02 -4.21 8.33
C GLU A 55 7.81 -3.57 7.64
N HIS A 56 7.48 -4.03 6.44
CA HIS A 56 6.31 -3.56 5.70
C HIS A 56 5.02 -3.75 6.52
N LYS A 57 4.77 -4.98 6.99
CA LYS A 57 3.65 -5.30 7.88
C LYS A 57 3.64 -4.42 9.13
N LYS A 58 4.80 -4.29 9.78
CA LYS A 58 4.96 -3.44 10.97
C LYS A 58 4.60 -1.98 10.72
N VAL A 59 5.00 -1.40 9.59
CA VAL A 59 4.65 0.00 9.23
C VAL A 59 3.14 0.14 9.00
N ILE A 60 2.49 -0.85 8.38
CA ILE A 60 1.04 -0.88 8.23
C ILE A 60 0.36 -0.91 9.61
N ASP A 61 0.77 -1.84 10.49
CA ASP A 61 0.22 -1.98 11.84
C ASP A 61 0.33 -0.68 12.64
N ILE A 62 1.52 -0.07 12.68
CA ILE A 62 1.75 1.20 13.39
C ILE A 62 0.88 2.31 12.81
N THR A 63 0.77 2.39 11.48
CA THR A 63 -0.04 3.42 10.82
C THR A 63 -1.52 3.27 11.16
N ILE A 64 -2.05 2.04 11.13
CA ILE A 64 -3.46 1.76 11.47
C ILE A 64 -3.72 2.08 12.95
N GLU A 65 -2.86 1.61 13.85
CA GLU A 65 -2.94 1.90 15.29
C GLU A 65 -2.96 3.41 15.53
N ALA A 66 -2.01 4.12 14.92
CA ALA A 66 -1.89 5.56 15.03
C ALA A 66 -3.15 6.25 14.50
N VAL A 67 -3.66 5.87 13.32
CA VAL A 67 -4.84 6.50 12.72
C VAL A 67 -6.09 6.30 13.59
N SER A 68 -6.23 5.13 14.22
CA SER A 68 -7.34 4.82 15.15
C SER A 68 -8.72 5.13 14.55
N GLY A 69 -8.93 4.77 13.27
CA GLY A 69 -10.20 4.93 12.55
C GLY A 69 -10.62 6.36 12.21
N ARG A 70 -9.76 7.38 12.44
CA ARG A 70 -10.11 8.80 12.20
C ARG A 70 -10.17 9.17 10.71
N VAL A 71 -9.38 8.50 9.88
CA VAL A 71 -9.35 8.62 8.42
C VAL A 71 -9.07 7.24 7.81
N PRO A 72 -9.43 6.98 6.54
CA PRO A 72 -9.11 5.70 5.92
C PRO A 72 -7.61 5.48 5.75
N VAL A 73 -7.17 4.23 5.97
CA VAL A 73 -5.83 3.74 5.64
C VAL A 73 -5.88 2.84 4.40
N ILE A 74 -5.10 3.17 3.38
CA ILE A 74 -5.01 2.40 2.14
C ILE A 74 -3.59 1.85 2.03
N ALA A 75 -3.38 0.61 2.49
CA ALA A 75 -2.03 0.03 2.57
C ALA A 75 -1.46 -0.28 1.19
N GLY A 76 -0.22 0.09 0.91
CA GLY A 76 0.46 -0.30 -0.33
C GLY A 76 0.86 -1.77 -0.31
N THR A 77 0.16 -2.65 -1.01
CA THR A 77 0.38 -4.12 -0.91
C THR A 77 0.75 -4.77 -2.25
N GLY A 78 1.11 -3.96 -3.25
CA GLY A 78 1.51 -4.48 -4.56
C GLY A 78 2.88 -5.14 -4.57
N SER A 79 3.00 -6.25 -5.31
CA SER A 79 4.25 -6.94 -5.64
C SER A 79 4.19 -7.43 -7.09
N ASN A 80 5.34 -7.68 -7.70
CA ASN A 80 5.41 -8.38 -8.99
C ASN A 80 5.13 -9.88 -8.89
N SER A 81 5.03 -10.42 -7.67
CA SER A 81 4.59 -11.77 -7.35
C SER A 81 3.16 -11.75 -6.81
N THR A 82 2.24 -12.44 -7.49
CA THR A 82 0.84 -12.53 -7.03
C THR A 82 0.71 -13.15 -5.64
N ARG A 83 1.62 -14.07 -5.26
CA ARG A 83 1.62 -14.67 -3.93
C ARG A 83 1.99 -13.66 -2.85
N GLU A 84 3.04 -12.88 -3.08
CA GLU A 84 3.47 -11.87 -2.11
C GLU A 84 2.45 -10.73 -1.98
N ALA A 85 1.86 -10.30 -3.10
CA ALA A 85 0.78 -9.32 -3.08
C ALA A 85 -0.42 -9.86 -2.28
N PHE A 86 -0.74 -11.16 -2.42
CA PHE A 86 -1.78 -11.80 -1.63
C PHE A 86 -1.45 -11.81 -0.14
N ASP A 87 -0.22 -12.18 0.24
CA ASP A 87 0.21 -12.25 1.64
C ASP A 87 0.15 -10.85 2.30
N LEU A 88 0.66 -9.81 1.63
CA LEU A 88 0.62 -8.43 2.13
C LEU A 88 -0.81 -7.87 2.18
N THR A 89 -1.64 -8.16 1.17
CA THR A 89 -3.04 -7.71 1.12
C THR A 89 -3.89 -8.38 2.20
N SER A 90 -3.67 -9.67 2.44
CA SER A 90 -4.33 -10.43 3.50
C SER A 90 -3.97 -9.87 4.87
N HIS A 91 -2.68 -9.65 5.13
CA HIS A 91 -2.24 -9.03 6.37
C HIS A 91 -2.83 -7.61 6.55
N ALA A 92 -2.82 -6.77 5.51
CA ALA A 92 -3.40 -5.43 5.60
C ALA A 92 -4.90 -5.47 5.96
N LYS A 93 -5.65 -6.42 5.40
CA LYS A 93 -7.06 -6.65 5.78
C LYS A 93 -7.19 -7.09 7.23
N GLU A 94 -6.39 -8.06 7.68
CA GLU A 94 -6.40 -8.55 9.06
C GLU A 94 -6.03 -7.47 10.08
N ALA A 95 -5.07 -6.61 9.74
CA ALA A 95 -4.64 -5.47 10.55
C ALA A 95 -5.69 -4.33 10.61
N GLY A 96 -6.68 -4.34 9.71
CA GLY A 96 -7.79 -3.38 9.72
C GLY A 96 -7.64 -2.22 8.73
N ALA A 97 -6.83 -2.36 7.67
CA ALA A 97 -6.79 -1.38 6.59
C ALA A 97 -8.16 -1.28 5.88
N ASP A 98 -8.52 -0.06 5.48
CA ASP A 98 -9.77 0.20 4.77
C ASP A 98 -9.68 -0.16 3.29
N GLY A 99 -8.47 -0.18 2.73
CA GLY A 99 -8.19 -0.48 1.34
C GLY A 99 -6.75 -0.93 1.10
N ALA A 100 -6.50 -1.42 -0.12
CA ALA A 100 -5.19 -1.81 -0.60
C ALA A 100 -4.83 -1.06 -1.89
N LEU A 101 -3.65 -0.44 -1.95
CA LEU A 101 -3.07 0.14 -3.16
C LEU A 101 -2.13 -0.89 -3.80
N VAL A 102 -2.53 -1.45 -4.94
CA VAL A 102 -1.83 -2.57 -5.57
C VAL A 102 -1.24 -2.12 -6.91
N VAL A 103 0.08 -1.91 -6.93
CA VAL A 103 0.82 -1.58 -8.15
C VAL A 103 0.83 -2.73 -9.13
N VAL A 104 0.78 -2.41 -10.41
CA VAL A 104 0.99 -3.36 -11.50
C VAL A 104 2.33 -4.10 -11.32
N PRO A 105 2.37 -5.44 -11.49
CA PRO A 105 3.62 -6.21 -11.45
C PRO A 105 4.74 -5.60 -12.29
N TYR A 106 5.79 -5.18 -11.59
CA TYR A 106 6.98 -4.55 -12.17
C TYR A 106 8.04 -5.61 -12.54
N TYR A 107 8.97 -5.23 -13.42
CA TYR A 107 10.08 -6.06 -13.90
C TYR A 107 9.69 -7.23 -14.82
N ASN A 108 8.77 -8.11 -14.40
CA ASN A 108 8.41 -9.34 -15.13
C ASN A 108 7.41 -9.11 -16.29
N LYS A 109 6.84 -7.90 -16.44
CA LYS A 109 6.03 -7.43 -17.59
C LYS A 109 4.97 -8.45 -18.05
N PRO A 110 3.99 -8.82 -17.20
CA PRO A 110 2.96 -9.78 -17.58
C PRO A 110 2.07 -9.25 -18.71
N THR A 111 1.41 -10.17 -19.40
CA THR A 111 0.38 -9.82 -20.40
C THR A 111 -0.83 -9.16 -19.74
N GLN A 112 -1.69 -8.48 -20.51
CA GLN A 112 -2.94 -7.91 -19.98
C GLN A 112 -3.81 -8.97 -19.29
N LYS A 113 -3.90 -10.19 -19.87
CA LYS A 113 -4.57 -11.33 -19.22
C LYS A 113 -3.91 -11.72 -17.89
N GLY A 114 -2.57 -11.65 -17.81
CA GLY A 114 -1.84 -11.88 -16.56
C GLY A 114 -2.15 -10.82 -15.51
N LEU A 115 -2.21 -9.55 -15.89
CA LEU A 115 -2.62 -8.44 -15.02
C LEU A 115 -4.03 -8.65 -14.48
N TYR A 116 -4.99 -8.97 -15.36
CA TYR A 116 -6.36 -9.28 -14.97
C TYR A 116 -6.42 -10.42 -13.95
N ILE A 117 -5.73 -11.54 -14.20
CA ILE A 117 -5.71 -12.69 -13.28
C ILE A 117 -5.06 -12.31 -11.94
N HIS A 118 -4.00 -11.51 -11.95
CA HIS A 118 -3.33 -11.02 -10.74
C HIS A 118 -4.32 -10.25 -9.85
N TYR A 119 -4.99 -9.23 -10.38
CA TYR A 119 -5.96 -8.44 -9.62
C TYR A 119 -7.21 -9.24 -9.24
N LYS A 120 -7.72 -10.08 -10.15
CA LYS A 120 -8.88 -10.94 -9.90
C LYS A 120 -8.65 -11.84 -8.68
N LYS A 121 -7.48 -12.50 -8.61
CA LYS A 121 -7.14 -13.37 -7.48
C LYS A 121 -7.16 -12.62 -6.15
N LEU A 122 -6.58 -11.42 -6.10
CA LEU A 122 -6.58 -10.60 -4.88
C LEU A 122 -8.01 -10.18 -4.49
N ALA A 123 -8.81 -9.72 -5.45
CA ALA A 123 -10.18 -9.26 -5.22
C ALA A 123 -11.15 -10.38 -4.82
N GLU A 124 -10.94 -11.61 -5.30
CA GLU A 124 -11.78 -12.76 -4.94
C GLU A 124 -11.37 -13.40 -3.60
N GLU A 125 -10.09 -13.36 -3.23
CA GLU A 125 -9.59 -14.06 -2.05
C GLU A 125 -9.41 -13.16 -0.82
N VAL A 126 -9.33 -11.83 -0.99
CA VAL A 126 -9.23 -10.87 0.11
C VAL A 126 -10.36 -9.84 0.03
N ASP A 127 -11.27 -9.88 1.01
CA ASP A 127 -12.42 -8.96 1.10
C ASP A 127 -12.00 -7.56 1.56
N ILE A 128 -11.22 -6.86 0.73
CA ILE A 128 -10.76 -5.49 0.93
C ILE A 128 -10.88 -4.69 -0.38
N PRO A 129 -11.32 -3.43 -0.34
CA PRO A 129 -11.30 -2.57 -1.53
C PRO A 129 -9.89 -2.43 -2.13
N ILE A 130 -9.75 -2.77 -3.41
CA ILE A 130 -8.47 -2.66 -4.14
C ILE A 130 -8.47 -1.39 -5.01
N VAL A 131 -7.43 -0.57 -4.86
CA VAL A 131 -7.08 0.54 -5.73
C VAL A 131 -5.96 0.07 -6.66
N VAL A 132 -6.28 -0.08 -7.94
CA VAL A 132 -5.31 -0.43 -8.98
C VAL A 132 -4.36 0.74 -9.23
N TYR A 133 -3.05 0.47 -9.23
CA TYR A 133 -2.03 1.49 -9.43
C TYR A 133 -1.17 1.21 -10.68
N ASN A 134 -1.42 1.99 -11.73
CA ASN A 134 -0.71 1.92 -13.00
C ASN A 134 0.32 3.06 -13.12
N VAL A 135 1.61 2.74 -13.20
CA VAL A 135 2.72 3.69 -13.35
C VAL A 135 3.79 3.13 -14.30
N PRO A 136 3.55 3.15 -15.63
CA PRO A 136 4.37 2.42 -16.61
C PRO A 136 5.85 2.79 -16.62
N SER A 137 6.19 4.02 -16.25
CA SER A 137 7.58 4.49 -16.14
C SER A 137 8.40 3.75 -15.09
N ARG A 138 7.75 3.14 -14.09
CA ARG A 138 8.38 2.34 -13.04
C ARG A 138 8.17 0.84 -13.23
N THR A 139 7.03 0.42 -13.77
CA THR A 139 6.68 -1.00 -13.90
C THR A 139 7.18 -1.63 -15.20
N GLY A 140 7.39 -0.83 -16.25
CA GLY A 140 7.78 -1.32 -17.57
C GLY A 140 6.64 -2.01 -18.34
N VAL A 141 5.41 -1.89 -17.86
CA VAL A 141 4.19 -2.40 -18.50
C VAL A 141 3.03 -1.44 -18.19
N ASN A 142 2.16 -1.24 -19.17
CA ASN A 142 0.98 -0.38 -19.04
C ASN A 142 -0.27 -1.26 -18.88
N LEU A 143 -1.04 -1.03 -17.81
CA LEU A 143 -2.38 -1.60 -17.69
C LEU A 143 -3.33 -0.79 -18.59
N LEU A 144 -3.91 -1.44 -19.60
CA LEU A 144 -4.77 -0.77 -20.57
C LEU A 144 -6.20 -0.61 -20.03
N PRO A 145 -6.95 0.42 -20.47
CA PRO A 145 -8.33 0.63 -20.02
C PRO A 145 -9.29 -0.55 -20.25
N GLU A 146 -9.01 -1.41 -21.22
CA GLU A 146 -9.83 -2.59 -21.55
C GLU A 146 -9.62 -3.78 -20.59
N THR A 147 -8.56 -3.76 -19.79
CA THR A 147 -8.17 -4.87 -18.88
C THR A 147 -8.91 -4.78 -17.57
#